data_AF-A0A8H4EIT2-F1
#
_entry.id   AF-A0A8H4EIT2-F1
#
_cell.length_a   1.000
_cell.length_b   1.000
_cell.length_c   1.000
_cell.angle_alpha   90.00
_cell.angle_beta   90.00
_cell.angle_gamma   90.00
#
_symmetry.space_group_name_H-M   'P 1'
#
loop_
_entity.id
_entity.type
_entity.pdbx_description
1 polymer ?
#
loop_
_entity_poly.entity_id
_entity_poly.type
_entity_poly.pdbx_seq_one_letter_code
_entity_poly.pdbx_strand_id
1 'polypeptide(L)'
;MALCCDVIQNDFFAKWDIKDLMNKYRDAINVLCSQNFEPLQLVIAVALLKELVNYLWSSLESFQNIETEPMMFNNEIEGIDEAIEDINLAIEHLSPLIHSLKLYFLHDLYVKGLSLHRIEGFCQVQYRTFPWLTDFDWEESNSKINFVAYHCYDQYIEAEDVFTPLYKHGQHMQFEQFLNRVSNNLTINAKMSIIGILITRLYNIRAIRELNMTEEYAIKWLCNRLPAMKFGQFYIDKLLALLDNTNQLYSISTETNQTELLIKSVIIHTIALYSCIAAVGSPLAAYLQTEDFYEGQYGYKYIVGYVYESVESRKYINYYLRDLTPVFYRILHLLVHILIAAAPDADWQEFFSNPQQNNEIIQEPLVYCQRHIENDWQILTHLFDCDDEILAFALYSILHSISKNPNEALIRLAWENKFFQYYINPKDVNAHCTTTDFQKMIKDSQRTLESEINETLDINEKYQYDFHP
;
A
#
# COMPACT_ATOMS: atom_id res chain seq x y z
N MET A 1 23.69 -5.58 16.41
CA MET A 1 24.52 -4.40 16.10
C MET A 1 23.69 -3.12 16.14
N ALA A 2 22.52 -3.10 15.48
CA ALA A 2 21.57 -1.97 15.49
C ALA A 2 21.31 -1.37 16.88
N LEU A 3 20.91 -2.19 17.87
CA LEU A 3 20.65 -1.71 19.25
C LEU A 3 21.81 -0.92 19.88
N CYS A 4 23.07 -1.34 19.65
CA CYS A 4 24.22 -0.61 20.19
C CYS A 4 24.50 0.70 19.42
N CYS A 5 24.27 0.69 18.11
CA CYS A 5 24.39 1.87 17.26
C CYS A 5 23.36 2.93 17.67
N ASP A 6 22.09 2.55 17.82
CA ASP A 6 21.00 3.46 18.14
C ASP A 6 21.16 4.05 19.55
N VAL A 7 21.67 3.26 20.51
CA VAL A 7 22.02 3.78 21.85
C VAL A 7 23.15 4.81 21.77
N ILE A 8 24.23 4.53 21.02
CA ILE A 8 25.34 5.48 20.87
C ILE A 8 24.88 6.75 20.14
N GLN A 9 24.07 6.62 19.10
CA GLN A 9 23.49 7.75 18.39
C GLN A 9 22.68 8.64 19.36
N ASN A 10 21.65 8.07 19.99
CA ASN A 10 20.69 8.83 20.79
C ASN A 10 21.26 9.35 22.12
N ASP A 11 22.10 8.55 22.80
CA ASP A 11 22.62 8.93 24.12
C ASP A 11 23.92 9.75 24.05
N PHE A 12 24.62 9.74 22.92
CA PHE A 12 25.91 10.41 22.77
C PHE A 12 25.92 11.46 21.65
N PHE A 13 25.74 11.05 20.39
CA PHE A 13 25.89 11.96 19.25
C PHE A 13 24.72 12.94 19.09
N ALA A 14 23.50 12.60 19.50
CA ALA A 14 22.35 13.51 19.46
C ALA A 14 22.52 14.76 20.37
N LYS A 15 23.54 14.76 21.24
CA LYS A 15 23.91 15.91 22.10
C LYS A 15 24.95 16.81 21.47
N TRP A 16 25.55 16.40 20.34
CA TRP A 16 26.57 17.14 19.63
C TRP A 16 25.92 18.17 18.71
N ASP A 17 26.59 19.30 18.52
CA ASP A 17 26.20 20.23 17.47
C ASP A 17 26.74 19.79 16.10
N ILE A 18 26.28 20.43 15.03
CA ILE A 18 26.76 20.09 13.68
C ILE A 18 28.26 20.29 13.51
N LYS A 19 28.90 21.23 14.22
CA LYS A 19 30.34 21.46 14.12
C LYS A 19 31.11 20.27 14.70
N ASP A 20 30.66 19.74 15.83
CA ASP A 20 31.24 18.55 16.44
C ASP A 20 31.08 17.31 15.56
N LEU A 21 29.91 17.12 14.94
CA LEU A 21 29.68 16.04 13.97
C LEU A 21 30.57 16.20 12.72
N MET A 22 30.66 17.41 12.17
CA MET A 22 31.52 17.74 11.02
C MET A 22 33.02 17.63 11.32
N ASN A 23 33.45 17.76 12.58
CA ASN A 23 34.85 17.54 12.94
C ASN A 23 35.26 16.06 12.86
N LYS A 24 34.30 15.14 12.76
CA LYS A 24 34.52 13.68 12.86
C LYS A 24 33.95 12.88 11.70
N TYR A 25 33.13 13.46 10.82
CA TYR A 25 32.53 12.69 9.72
C TYR A 25 33.57 12.14 8.73
N ARG A 26 34.67 12.85 8.44
CA ARG A 26 35.73 12.32 7.54
C ARG A 26 36.32 11.02 8.09
N ASP A 27 36.55 10.94 9.40
CA ASP A 27 37.02 9.72 10.06
C ASP A 27 35.98 8.60 9.93
N ALA A 28 34.69 8.92 10.10
CA ALA A 28 33.60 7.95 9.95
C ALA A 28 33.47 7.44 8.51
N ILE A 29 33.50 8.33 7.51
CA ILE A 29 33.50 7.98 6.08
C ILE A 29 34.68 7.08 5.74
N ASN A 30 35.88 7.39 6.23
CA ASN A 30 37.06 6.57 6.00
C ASN A 30 36.90 5.14 6.55
N VAL A 31 36.17 4.97 7.67
CA VAL A 31 35.83 3.64 8.19
C VAL A 31 34.92 2.89 7.22
N LEU A 32 33.91 3.54 6.63
CA LEU A 32 33.00 2.93 5.65
C LEU A 32 33.68 2.59 4.31
N CYS A 33 34.71 3.35 3.92
CA CYS A 33 35.52 3.08 2.74
C CYS A 33 36.63 2.03 2.98
N SER A 34 36.96 1.73 4.24
CA SER A 34 38.02 0.78 4.58
C SER A 34 37.53 -0.67 4.46
N GLN A 35 38.40 -1.55 3.94
CA GLN A 35 38.16 -3.00 3.97
C GLN A 35 38.51 -3.64 5.32
N ASN A 36 39.25 -2.94 6.17
CA ASN A 36 39.68 -3.41 7.49
C ASN A 36 39.28 -2.39 8.55
N PHE A 37 38.26 -2.72 9.33
CA PHE A 37 37.80 -1.93 10.47
C PHE A 37 37.51 -2.83 11.66
N GLU A 38 37.68 -2.31 12.87
CA GLU A 38 37.22 -3.00 14.07
C GLU A 38 35.69 -2.86 14.20
N PRO A 39 34.96 -3.88 14.67
CA PRO A 39 33.49 -3.83 14.77
C PRO A 39 32.97 -2.62 15.56
N LEU A 40 33.67 -2.22 16.63
CA LEU A 40 33.27 -1.04 17.42
C LEU A 40 33.50 0.27 16.66
N GLN A 41 34.56 0.36 15.85
CA GLN A 41 34.82 1.54 15.02
C GLN A 41 33.71 1.73 13.99
N LEU A 42 33.24 0.64 13.36
CA LEU A 42 32.12 0.69 12.45
C LEU A 42 30.83 1.15 13.14
N VAL A 43 30.50 0.59 14.32
CA VAL A 43 29.30 1.00 15.06
C VAL A 43 29.32 2.50 15.40
N ILE A 44 30.47 3.02 15.83
CA ILE A 44 30.63 4.44 16.15
C ILE A 44 30.52 5.30 14.89
N ALA A 45 31.15 4.89 13.79
CA ALA A 45 31.10 5.60 12.52
C ALA A 45 29.66 5.67 11.98
N VAL A 46 28.93 4.56 11.97
CA VAL A 46 27.53 4.51 11.54
C VAL A 46 26.65 5.37 12.44
N ALA A 47 26.78 5.29 13.77
CA ALA A 47 25.99 6.10 14.70
C ALA A 47 26.21 7.62 14.48
N LEU A 48 27.46 8.03 14.22
CA LEU A 48 27.79 9.42 13.93
C LEU A 48 27.18 9.88 12.61
N LEU A 49 27.27 9.06 11.55
CA LEU A 49 26.74 9.40 10.23
C LEU A 49 25.21 9.42 10.23
N LYS A 50 24.54 8.52 10.97
CA LYS A 50 23.09 8.56 11.15
C LYS A 50 22.65 9.90 11.77
N GLU A 51 23.36 10.37 12.79
CA GLU A 51 23.05 11.65 13.42
C GLU A 51 23.34 12.84 12.51
N LEU A 52 24.43 12.79 11.73
CA LEU A 52 24.72 13.81 10.73
C LEU A 52 23.59 13.94 9.70
N VAL A 53 23.09 12.80 9.18
CA VAL A 53 21.95 12.77 8.25
C VAL A 53 20.69 13.34 8.90
N ASN A 54 20.37 12.89 10.12
CA ASN A 54 19.23 13.42 10.88
C ASN A 54 19.32 14.94 11.05
N TYR A 55 20.52 15.47 11.34
CA TYR A 55 20.74 16.90 11.43
C TYR A 55 20.50 17.60 10.09
N LEU A 56 21.10 17.10 8.99
CA LEU A 56 20.91 17.67 7.66
C LEU A 56 19.42 17.82 7.34
N TRP A 57 18.61 16.79 7.60
CA TRP A 57 17.17 16.79 7.35
C TRP A 57 16.36 17.56 8.40
N SER A 58 16.83 17.69 9.64
CA SER A 58 16.18 18.53 10.65
C SER A 58 16.17 20.02 10.28
N SER A 59 17.07 20.43 9.38
CA SER A 59 17.15 21.78 8.82
C SER A 59 15.98 22.12 7.87
N LEU A 60 15.14 21.15 7.50
CA LEU A 60 13.97 21.37 6.66
C LEU A 60 12.90 22.15 7.45
N GLU A 61 12.79 23.46 7.22
CA GLU A 61 11.84 24.35 7.92
C GLU A 61 10.37 23.91 7.74
N SER A 62 10.01 23.28 6.61
CA SER A 62 8.77 22.52 6.49
C SER A 62 8.83 21.48 5.38
N PHE A 63 8.18 20.34 5.60
CA PHE A 63 7.98 19.32 4.58
C PHE A 63 6.95 19.71 3.50
N GLN A 64 6.34 20.90 3.54
CA GLN A 64 5.28 21.27 2.58
C GLN A 64 5.83 21.66 1.19
N ASN A 65 7.02 22.27 1.12
CA ASN A 65 7.62 22.78 -0.13
C ASN A 65 8.84 21.98 -0.60
N ILE A 66 9.08 20.82 0.00
CA ILE A 66 10.30 20.03 -0.16
C ILE A 66 10.54 19.55 -1.61
N GLU A 67 9.48 19.47 -2.41
CA GLU A 67 9.48 19.05 -3.82
C GLU A 67 9.57 20.23 -4.80
N THR A 68 9.68 21.46 -4.32
CA THR A 68 9.71 22.67 -5.16
C THR A 68 10.90 23.59 -4.88
N GLU A 69 11.45 23.54 -3.67
CA GLU A 69 12.49 24.47 -3.21
C GLU A 69 13.76 23.74 -2.77
N PRO A 70 14.95 24.13 -3.27
CA PRO A 70 16.22 23.62 -2.77
C PRO A 70 16.38 23.92 -1.28
N MET A 71 16.99 23.00 -0.54
CA MET A 71 17.34 23.26 0.85
C MET A 71 18.36 24.39 0.93
N MET A 72 18.14 25.29 1.88
CA MET A 72 19.07 26.34 2.22
C MET A 72 19.64 26.03 3.60
N PHE A 73 20.93 25.76 3.68
CA PHE A 73 21.61 25.68 4.96
C PHE A 73 21.81 27.08 5.52
N ASN A 74 21.66 27.21 6.83
CA ASN A 74 21.87 28.51 7.48
C ASN A 74 23.35 28.91 7.33
N ASN A 75 23.62 30.06 6.72
CA ASN A 75 24.98 30.55 6.42
C ASN A 75 25.87 30.73 7.67
N GLU A 76 25.31 30.57 8.87
CA GLU A 76 26.01 30.60 10.16
C GLU A 76 26.76 29.29 10.47
N ILE A 77 26.50 28.21 9.73
CA ILE A 77 27.19 26.92 9.88
C ILE A 77 28.46 26.94 9.02
N GLU A 78 29.54 27.40 9.63
CA GLU A 78 30.88 27.44 9.02
C GLU A 78 31.32 26.03 8.57
N GLY A 79 31.70 25.91 7.29
CA GLY A 79 32.23 24.67 6.68
C GLY A 79 31.19 23.70 6.13
N ILE A 80 29.89 24.02 6.16
CA ILE A 80 28.83 23.12 5.71
C ILE A 80 28.98 22.74 4.22
N ASP A 81 29.33 23.71 3.38
CA ASP A 81 29.54 23.49 1.95
C ASP A 81 30.71 22.52 1.68
N GLU A 82 31.81 22.66 2.43
CA GLU A 82 32.96 21.76 2.35
C GLU A 82 32.59 20.33 2.78
N ALA A 83 31.78 20.19 3.82
CA ALA A 83 31.29 18.89 4.27
C ALA A 83 30.36 18.22 3.24
N ILE A 84 29.49 19.00 2.57
CA ILE A 84 28.63 18.49 1.50
C ILE A 84 29.47 18.04 0.31
N GLU A 85 30.48 18.83 -0.09
CA GLU A 85 31.40 18.46 -1.18
C GLU A 85 32.13 17.15 -0.87
N ASP A 86 32.64 17.01 0.35
CA ASP A 86 33.32 15.79 0.80
C ASP A 86 32.37 14.58 0.90
N ILE A 87 31.11 14.78 1.32
CA ILE A 87 30.08 13.72 1.29
C ILE A 87 29.83 13.27 -0.14
N ASN A 88 29.67 14.21 -1.08
CA ASN A 88 29.45 13.91 -2.49
C ASN A 88 30.62 13.10 -3.08
N LEU A 89 31.87 13.49 -2.78
CA LEU A 89 33.07 12.76 -3.21
C LEU A 89 33.16 11.36 -2.59
N ALA A 90 32.82 11.24 -1.31
CA ALA A 90 32.85 9.96 -0.60
C ALA A 90 31.82 8.97 -1.16
N ILE A 91 30.64 9.46 -1.51
CA ILE A 91 29.52 8.64 -1.99
C ILE A 91 29.77 8.04 -3.38
N GLU A 92 30.68 8.60 -4.17
CA GLU A 92 31.12 8.00 -5.44
C GLU A 92 31.91 6.69 -5.25
N HIS A 93 32.33 6.36 -4.02
CA HIS A 93 33.05 5.11 -3.76
C HIS A 93 32.13 3.90 -3.82
N LEU A 94 32.50 2.91 -4.64
CA LEU A 94 31.83 1.61 -4.74
C LEU A 94 32.15 0.76 -3.50
N SER A 95 31.42 0.99 -2.41
CA SER A 95 31.47 0.20 -1.17
C SER A 95 30.05 -0.15 -0.72
N PRO A 96 29.77 -1.40 -0.28
CA PRO A 96 28.45 -1.78 0.26
C PRO A 96 28.00 -0.90 1.43
N LEU A 97 28.94 -0.45 2.28
CA LEU A 97 28.65 0.42 3.41
C LEU A 97 28.33 1.86 2.96
N ILE A 98 28.97 2.32 1.89
CA ILE A 98 28.64 3.61 1.27
C ILE A 98 27.26 3.54 0.59
N HIS A 99 26.94 2.45 -0.10
CA HIS A 99 25.59 2.21 -0.62
C HIS A 99 24.54 2.20 0.51
N SER A 100 24.83 1.54 1.63
CA SER A 100 23.95 1.55 2.81
C SER A 100 23.77 2.97 3.37
N LEU A 101 24.82 3.80 3.38
CA LEU A 101 24.72 5.20 3.76
C LEU A 101 23.83 6.00 2.79
N LYS A 102 23.98 5.81 1.46
CA LYS A 102 23.11 6.43 0.45
C LYS A 102 21.63 6.12 0.74
N LEU A 103 21.31 4.85 1.01
CA LEU A 103 19.96 4.42 1.35
C LEU A 103 19.47 5.05 2.66
N TYR A 104 20.34 5.17 3.66
CA TYR A 104 19.98 5.77 4.95
C TYR A 104 19.55 7.25 4.82
N PHE A 105 20.13 8.02 3.89
CA PHE A 105 19.67 9.38 3.60
C PHE A 105 18.19 9.41 3.20
N LEU A 106 17.73 8.41 2.43
CA LEU A 106 16.33 8.28 2.03
C LEU A 106 15.46 7.70 3.16
N HIS A 107 15.99 6.74 3.91
CA HIS A 107 15.31 6.12 5.05
C HIS A 107 14.96 7.15 6.14
N ASP A 108 15.87 8.05 6.47
CA ASP A 108 15.62 9.06 7.50
C ASP A 108 14.47 10.01 7.10
N LEU A 109 14.35 10.34 5.80
CA LEU A 109 13.20 11.09 5.26
C LEU A 109 11.91 10.27 5.30
N TYR A 110 11.99 8.98 4.99
CA TYR A 110 10.86 8.05 5.03
C TYR A 110 10.31 7.89 6.45
N VAL A 111 11.17 7.67 7.45
CA VAL A 111 10.79 7.57 8.88
C VAL A 111 10.17 8.87 9.41
N LYS A 112 10.53 10.02 8.83
CA LYS A 112 9.89 11.33 9.13
C LYS A 112 8.51 11.49 8.48
N GLY A 113 8.00 10.48 7.77
CA GLY A 113 6.64 10.41 7.24
C GLY A 113 6.49 10.85 5.78
N LEU A 114 7.58 10.96 5.02
CA LEU A 114 7.51 11.22 3.58
C LEU A 114 7.25 9.92 2.81
N SER A 115 6.34 9.96 1.83
CA SER A 115 6.18 8.85 0.88
C SER A 115 7.33 8.83 -0.13
N LEU A 116 7.60 7.67 -0.72
CA LEU A 116 8.69 7.51 -1.70
C LEU A 116 8.57 8.47 -2.89
N HIS A 117 7.36 8.74 -3.35
CA HIS A 117 7.12 9.74 -4.40
C HIS A 117 7.65 11.13 -4.01
N ARG A 118 7.38 11.55 -2.77
CA ARG A 118 7.81 12.86 -2.27
C ARG A 118 9.31 12.92 -2.04
N ILE A 119 9.90 11.79 -1.64
CA ILE A 119 11.35 11.65 -1.52
C ILE A 119 11.99 11.74 -2.92
N GLU A 120 11.44 11.10 -3.94
CA GLU A 120 11.92 11.23 -5.33
C GLU A 120 11.87 12.69 -5.79
N GLY A 121 10.73 13.37 -5.60
CA GLY A 121 10.59 14.79 -5.94
C GLY A 121 11.59 15.68 -5.20
N PHE A 122 11.80 15.42 -3.90
CA PHE A 122 12.86 16.07 -3.12
C PHE A 122 14.25 15.83 -3.72
N CYS A 123 14.60 14.58 -4.03
CA CYS A 123 15.88 14.22 -4.61
C CYS A 123 16.14 14.94 -5.94
N GLN A 124 15.12 15.09 -6.79
CA GLN A 124 15.22 15.86 -8.03
C GLN A 124 15.52 17.35 -7.79
N VAL A 125 14.89 17.95 -6.78
CA VAL A 125 15.13 19.36 -6.41
C VAL A 125 16.50 19.57 -5.78
N GLN A 126 16.97 18.61 -4.98
CA GLN A 126 18.28 18.68 -4.32
C GLN A 126 19.47 18.27 -5.19
N TYR A 127 19.26 17.94 -6.47
CA TYR A 127 20.32 17.48 -7.38
C TYR A 127 21.56 18.41 -7.42
N ARG A 128 21.37 19.72 -7.22
CA ARG A 128 22.51 20.66 -7.17
C ARG A 128 23.37 20.53 -5.92
N THR A 129 22.78 20.14 -4.80
CA THR A 129 23.44 20.00 -3.50
C THR A 129 23.99 18.59 -3.32
N PHE A 130 23.19 17.57 -3.69
CA PHE A 130 23.54 16.15 -3.61
C PHE A 130 23.26 15.48 -4.96
N PRO A 131 24.19 15.54 -5.93
CA PRO A 131 23.97 15.04 -7.30
C PRO A 131 23.60 13.55 -7.35
N TRP A 132 24.14 12.76 -6.45
CA TRP A 132 23.93 11.31 -6.38
C TRP A 132 22.53 10.89 -5.90
N LEU A 133 21.71 11.83 -5.39
CA LEU A 133 20.33 11.53 -4.98
C LEU A 133 19.43 11.18 -6.17
N THR A 134 19.83 11.51 -7.41
CA THR A 134 19.08 11.13 -8.61
C THR A 134 19.51 9.79 -9.19
N ASP A 135 20.52 9.13 -8.61
CA ASP A 135 21.07 7.88 -9.15
C ASP A 135 20.27 6.63 -8.76
N PHE A 136 19.29 6.77 -7.86
CA PHE A 136 18.46 5.64 -7.44
C PHE A 136 17.45 5.25 -8.51
N ASP A 137 17.13 3.96 -8.56
CA ASP A 137 16.08 3.44 -9.43
C ASP A 137 14.71 3.71 -8.79
N TRP A 138 14.13 4.86 -9.16
CA TRP A 138 12.82 5.31 -8.69
C TRP A 138 11.65 4.68 -9.44
N GLU A 139 11.83 3.67 -10.30
CA GLU A 139 10.73 3.13 -11.13
C GLU A 139 9.50 2.61 -10.32
N GLU A 140 9.67 2.39 -9.01
CA GLU A 140 8.65 1.92 -8.07
C GLU A 140 8.02 3.04 -7.20
N SER A 141 8.52 4.28 -7.22
CA SER A 141 8.02 5.41 -6.42
C SER A 141 6.68 6.01 -6.91
N ASN A 142 6.05 5.41 -7.92
CA ASN A 142 4.86 5.90 -8.60
C ASN A 142 3.55 5.74 -7.80
N SER A 143 3.63 5.71 -6.47
CA SER A 143 2.48 5.55 -5.58
C SER A 143 2.63 6.38 -4.30
N LYS A 144 1.55 7.07 -3.90
CA LYS A 144 1.41 7.68 -2.56
C LYS A 144 1.23 6.60 -1.47
N ILE A 145 0.94 5.36 -1.86
CA ILE A 145 0.94 4.17 -0.99
C ILE A 145 2.33 3.52 -1.10
N ASN A 146 3.03 3.43 0.02
CA ASN A 146 4.39 2.91 0.17
C ASN A 146 4.45 1.36 0.16
N PHE A 147 3.60 0.72 -0.63
CA PHE A 147 3.66 -0.73 -0.85
C PHE A 147 2.73 -1.14 -1.98
N VAL A 148 3.01 -2.31 -2.54
CA VAL A 148 2.17 -2.97 -3.55
C VAL A 148 1.58 -4.24 -2.94
N ALA A 149 0.33 -4.15 -2.47
CA ALA A 149 -0.36 -5.26 -1.78
C ALA A 149 -0.47 -6.53 -2.63
N TYR A 150 -0.39 -6.41 -3.96
CA TYR A 150 -0.63 -7.48 -4.92
C TYR A 150 0.57 -8.42 -5.15
N HIS A 151 1.77 -8.12 -4.63
CA HIS A 151 2.87 -9.09 -4.66
C HIS A 151 2.58 -10.38 -3.90
N CYS A 152 1.58 -10.38 -3.02
CA CYS A 152 1.10 -11.60 -2.37
C CYS A 152 0.51 -12.64 -3.34
N TYR A 153 0.26 -12.28 -4.61
CA TYR A 153 -0.29 -13.17 -5.62
C TYR A 153 0.83 -13.74 -6.51
N ASP A 154 0.99 -15.05 -6.49
CA ASP A 154 2.01 -15.82 -7.23
C ASP A 154 2.22 -15.41 -8.71
N GLN A 155 1.18 -14.97 -9.44
CA GLN A 155 1.31 -14.53 -10.84
C GLN A 155 1.62 -13.03 -11.02
N TYR A 156 1.73 -12.24 -9.94
CA TYR A 156 1.85 -10.79 -10.04
C TYR A 156 3.15 -10.35 -10.72
N ILE A 157 4.30 -10.91 -10.31
CA ILE A 157 5.61 -10.56 -10.86
C ILE A 157 5.67 -10.81 -12.38
N GLU A 158 5.28 -12.01 -12.81
CA GLU A 158 5.26 -12.33 -14.24
C GLU A 158 4.34 -11.38 -15.02
N ALA A 159 3.17 -11.09 -14.45
CA ALA A 159 2.21 -10.21 -15.08
C ALA A 159 2.72 -8.76 -15.14
N GLU A 160 3.51 -8.31 -14.16
CA GLU A 160 4.16 -7.00 -14.14
C GLU A 160 5.27 -6.91 -15.20
N ASP A 161 6.12 -7.93 -15.29
CA ASP A 161 7.19 -8.03 -16.29
C ASP A 161 6.62 -7.91 -17.72
N VAL A 162 5.55 -8.65 -18.01
CA VAL A 162 4.95 -8.65 -19.36
C VAL A 162 4.06 -7.41 -19.62
N PHE A 163 3.62 -6.71 -18.57
CA PHE A 163 2.86 -5.46 -18.69
C PHE A 163 3.77 -4.23 -18.87
N THR A 164 5.00 -4.29 -18.36
CA THR A 164 5.97 -3.18 -18.42
C THR A 164 6.18 -2.60 -19.82
N PRO A 165 6.39 -3.41 -20.87
CA PRO A 165 6.50 -2.89 -22.24
C PRO A 165 5.24 -2.14 -22.73
N LEU A 166 4.05 -2.50 -22.23
CA LEU A 166 2.79 -1.87 -22.61
C LEU A 166 2.67 -0.46 -22.03
N TYR A 167 2.83 -0.29 -20.73
CA TYR A 167 2.64 1.03 -20.11
C TYR A 167 3.84 1.98 -20.29
N LYS A 168 5.06 1.44 -20.52
CA LYS A 168 6.25 2.27 -20.82
C LYS A 168 6.43 2.60 -22.30
N HIS A 169 6.10 1.67 -23.20
CA HIS A 169 6.42 1.81 -24.63
C HIS A 169 5.24 1.54 -25.59
N GLY A 170 4.04 1.26 -25.08
CA GLY A 170 2.87 0.94 -25.89
C GLY A 170 2.92 -0.45 -26.54
N GLN A 171 3.84 -1.32 -26.13
CA GLN A 171 4.03 -2.65 -26.72
C GLN A 171 3.15 -3.70 -26.02
N HIS A 172 1.99 -4.02 -26.61
CA HIS A 172 0.99 -4.88 -25.96
C HIS A 172 1.19 -6.40 -26.15
N MET A 173 2.07 -6.83 -27.06
CA MET A 173 2.13 -8.23 -27.51
C MET A 173 2.38 -9.23 -26.38
N GLN A 174 3.29 -8.92 -25.46
CA GLN A 174 3.64 -9.82 -24.35
C GLN A 174 2.48 -9.95 -23.35
N PHE A 175 1.89 -8.81 -22.97
CA PHE A 175 0.73 -8.80 -22.08
C PHE A 175 -0.49 -9.50 -22.70
N GLU A 176 -0.71 -9.33 -24.01
CA GLU A 176 -1.78 -10.04 -24.71
C GLU A 176 -1.60 -11.56 -24.68
N GLN A 177 -0.38 -12.05 -24.87
CA GLN A 177 -0.06 -13.48 -24.75
C GLN A 177 -0.32 -13.97 -23.33
N PHE A 178 0.09 -13.20 -22.32
CA PHE A 178 -0.20 -13.48 -20.91
C PHE A 178 -1.70 -13.60 -20.66
N LEU A 179 -2.50 -12.59 -21.05
CA LEU A 179 -3.95 -12.58 -20.89
C LEU A 179 -4.61 -13.78 -21.58
N ASN A 180 -4.22 -14.07 -22.82
CA ASN A 180 -4.74 -15.23 -23.56
C ASN A 180 -4.43 -16.54 -22.83
N ARG A 181 -3.22 -16.69 -22.28
CA ARG A 181 -2.81 -17.88 -21.55
C ARG A 181 -3.61 -18.07 -20.26
N VAL A 182 -3.69 -17.03 -19.42
CA VAL A 182 -4.40 -17.11 -18.12
C VAL A 182 -5.92 -17.19 -18.28
N SER A 183 -6.48 -16.66 -19.37
CA SER A 183 -7.91 -16.79 -19.66
C SER A 183 -8.39 -18.23 -19.85
N ASN A 184 -7.49 -19.18 -20.15
CA ASN A 184 -7.85 -20.59 -20.29
C ASN A 184 -7.85 -21.37 -18.96
N ASN A 185 -7.25 -20.84 -17.89
CA ASN A 185 -7.24 -21.45 -16.55
C ASN A 185 -7.28 -20.36 -15.49
N LEU A 186 -8.43 -19.70 -15.40
CA LEU A 186 -8.59 -18.44 -14.67
C LEU A 186 -8.78 -18.67 -13.16
N THR A 187 -7.67 -18.62 -12.41
CA THR A 187 -7.67 -18.71 -10.95
C THR A 187 -7.95 -17.33 -10.31
N ILE A 188 -8.35 -17.30 -9.03
CA ILE A 188 -8.45 -16.06 -8.25
C ILE A 188 -7.09 -15.34 -8.24
N ASN A 189 -5.99 -16.09 -8.12
CA ASN A 189 -4.64 -15.54 -8.12
C ASN A 189 -4.35 -14.79 -9.43
N ALA A 190 -4.56 -15.41 -10.59
CA ALA A 190 -4.34 -14.76 -11.89
C ALA A 190 -5.23 -13.53 -12.09
N LYS A 191 -6.51 -13.58 -11.66
CA LYS A 191 -7.40 -12.42 -11.70
C LYS A 191 -6.89 -11.29 -10.81
N MET A 192 -6.55 -11.58 -9.56
CA MET A 192 -6.02 -10.59 -8.63
C MET A 192 -4.68 -10.00 -9.09
N SER A 193 -3.82 -10.77 -9.74
CA SER A 193 -2.60 -10.27 -10.37
C SER A 193 -2.90 -9.27 -11.49
N ILE A 194 -3.85 -9.58 -12.38
CA ILE A 194 -4.28 -8.67 -13.46
C ILE A 194 -4.84 -7.38 -12.88
N ILE A 195 -5.80 -7.47 -11.95
CA ILE A 195 -6.37 -6.27 -11.32
C ILE A 195 -5.26 -5.47 -10.62
N GLY A 196 -4.39 -6.15 -9.87
CA GLY A 196 -3.31 -5.53 -9.13
C GLY A 196 -2.41 -4.68 -10.00
N ILE A 197 -2.02 -5.17 -11.18
CA ILE A 197 -1.16 -4.41 -12.10
C ILE A 197 -1.86 -3.17 -12.62
N LEU A 198 -3.15 -3.29 -12.98
CA LEU A 198 -3.93 -2.15 -13.42
C LEU A 198 -4.07 -1.11 -12.31
N ILE A 199 -4.18 -1.56 -11.05
CA ILE A 199 -4.22 -0.68 -9.89
C ILE A 199 -2.89 0.03 -9.71
N THR A 200 -1.81 -0.72 -9.58
CA THR A 200 -0.48 -0.20 -9.29
C THR A 200 0.04 0.71 -10.40
N ARG A 201 -0.12 0.30 -11.66
CA ARG A 201 0.56 0.94 -12.81
C ARG A 201 -0.30 1.91 -13.61
N LEU A 202 -1.62 1.96 -13.41
CA LEU A 202 -2.49 2.88 -14.15
C LEU A 202 -3.45 3.68 -13.26
N TYR A 203 -3.97 3.08 -12.18
CA TYR A 203 -4.91 3.75 -11.31
C TYR A 203 -4.21 4.61 -10.23
N ASN A 204 -3.33 4.02 -9.41
CA ASN A 204 -2.67 4.73 -8.29
C ASN A 204 -1.86 5.95 -8.73
N ILE A 205 -1.30 5.93 -9.94
CA ILE A 205 -0.55 7.06 -10.53
C ILE A 205 -1.39 8.34 -10.56
N ARG A 206 -2.71 8.23 -10.72
CA ARG A 206 -3.63 9.38 -10.76
C ARG A 206 -3.72 10.15 -9.45
N ALA A 207 -3.36 9.51 -8.34
CA ALA A 207 -3.26 10.20 -7.05
C ALA A 207 -2.04 11.12 -6.99
N ILE A 208 -1.06 10.94 -7.88
CA ILE A 208 0.19 11.69 -7.91
C ILE A 208 0.21 12.70 -9.06
N ARG A 209 -0.13 12.25 -10.28
CA ARG A 209 -0.06 13.06 -11.49
C ARG A 209 -1.11 12.64 -12.51
N GLU A 210 -1.30 13.47 -13.52
CA GLU A 210 -2.04 13.07 -14.71
C GLU A 210 -1.32 11.95 -15.48
N LEU A 211 -2.11 11.17 -16.21
CA LEU A 211 -1.59 10.08 -17.03
C LEU A 211 -0.79 10.63 -18.22
N ASN A 212 0.27 9.92 -18.59
CA ASN A 212 1.02 10.24 -19.80
C ASN A 212 0.40 9.56 -21.04
N MET A 213 0.85 9.95 -22.23
CA MET A 213 0.34 9.43 -23.50
C MET A 213 0.41 7.90 -23.62
N THR A 214 1.43 7.27 -23.03
CA THR A 214 1.60 5.82 -23.12
C THR A 214 0.65 5.07 -22.18
N GLU A 215 0.41 5.62 -20.99
CA GLU A 215 -0.57 5.11 -20.02
C GLU A 215 -2.00 5.25 -20.56
N GLU A 216 -2.33 6.40 -21.16
CA GLU A 216 -3.61 6.62 -21.85
C GLU A 216 -3.79 5.61 -23.00
N TYR A 217 -2.74 5.38 -23.78
CA TYR A 217 -2.75 4.35 -24.82
C TYR A 217 -2.99 2.96 -24.24
N ALA A 218 -2.31 2.59 -23.15
CA ALA A 218 -2.47 1.31 -22.49
C ALA A 218 -3.92 1.10 -22.01
N ILE A 219 -4.52 2.10 -21.38
CA ILE A 219 -5.93 2.08 -20.96
C ILE A 219 -6.84 1.88 -22.17
N LYS A 220 -6.66 2.68 -23.23
CA LYS A 220 -7.49 2.57 -24.44
C LYS A 220 -7.36 1.17 -25.08
N TRP A 221 -6.17 0.61 -25.12
CA TRP A 221 -5.95 -0.75 -25.61
C TRP A 221 -6.66 -1.78 -24.74
N LEU A 222 -6.54 -1.68 -23.41
CA LEU A 222 -7.23 -2.56 -22.45
C LEU A 222 -8.74 -2.49 -22.60
N CYS A 223 -9.32 -1.30 -22.71
CA CYS A 223 -10.76 -1.10 -22.90
C CYS A 223 -11.29 -1.79 -24.17
N ASN A 224 -10.48 -1.82 -25.24
CA ASN A 224 -10.84 -2.53 -26.47
C ASN A 224 -10.61 -4.04 -26.38
N ARG A 225 -9.60 -4.47 -25.63
CA ARG A 225 -9.14 -5.87 -25.62
C ARG A 225 -9.86 -6.73 -24.60
N LEU A 226 -10.10 -6.23 -23.38
CA LEU A 226 -10.72 -6.98 -22.29
C LEU A 226 -12.10 -7.57 -22.65
N PRO A 227 -13.02 -6.85 -23.34
CA PRO A 227 -14.31 -7.41 -23.74
C PRO A 227 -14.22 -8.62 -24.68
N ALA A 228 -13.11 -8.77 -25.42
CA ALA A 228 -12.88 -9.90 -26.32
C ALA A 228 -12.24 -11.12 -25.62
N MET A 229 -11.91 -11.00 -24.33
CA MET A 229 -11.30 -12.08 -23.54
C MET A 229 -12.36 -13.01 -22.96
N LYS A 230 -11.95 -14.23 -22.60
CA LYS A 230 -12.82 -15.25 -21.98
C LYS A 230 -13.05 -15.03 -20.48
N PHE A 231 -12.99 -13.80 -20.00
CA PHE A 231 -13.28 -13.48 -18.59
C PHE A 231 -14.79 -13.37 -18.36
N GLY A 232 -15.24 -13.51 -17.11
CA GLY A 232 -16.65 -13.27 -16.77
C GLY A 232 -17.01 -11.80 -16.98
N GLN A 233 -18.21 -11.52 -17.51
CA GLN A 233 -18.63 -10.16 -17.85
C GLN A 233 -18.58 -9.21 -16.64
N PHE A 234 -19.09 -9.64 -15.49
CA PHE A 234 -19.05 -8.84 -14.26
C PHE A 234 -17.63 -8.42 -13.87
N TYR A 235 -16.66 -9.34 -13.99
CA TYR A 235 -15.26 -9.07 -13.71
C TYR A 235 -14.65 -8.07 -14.71
N ILE A 236 -15.00 -8.19 -16.01
CA ILE A 236 -14.59 -7.23 -17.04
C ILE A 236 -15.17 -5.84 -16.73
N ASP A 237 -16.45 -5.76 -16.38
CA ASP A 237 -17.11 -4.49 -16.09
C ASP A 237 -16.46 -3.77 -14.91
N LYS A 238 -16.08 -4.50 -13.86
CA LYS A 238 -15.34 -3.93 -12.72
C LYS A 238 -13.94 -3.45 -13.11
N LEU A 239 -13.22 -4.18 -13.95
CA LEU A 239 -11.94 -3.74 -14.50
C LEU A 239 -12.07 -2.44 -15.30
N LEU A 240 -13.06 -2.36 -16.18
CA LEU A 240 -13.28 -1.17 -17.00
C LEU A 240 -13.70 0.03 -16.16
N ALA A 241 -14.59 -0.16 -15.18
CA ALA A 241 -15.00 0.89 -14.25
C ALA A 241 -13.84 1.43 -13.40
N LEU A 242 -12.89 0.57 -13.03
CA LEU A 242 -11.65 0.98 -12.36
C LEU A 242 -10.77 1.84 -13.27
N LEU A 243 -10.59 1.43 -14.53
CA LEU A 243 -9.78 2.16 -15.50
C LEU A 243 -10.39 3.52 -15.86
N ASP A 244 -11.72 3.64 -15.85
CA ASP A 244 -12.44 4.89 -16.13
C ASP A 244 -12.30 5.93 -15.00
N ASN A 245 -12.11 5.49 -13.74
CA ASN A 245 -11.87 6.35 -12.58
C ASN A 245 -12.97 7.40 -12.32
N THR A 246 -14.22 7.08 -12.65
CA THR A 246 -15.38 7.99 -12.46
C THR A 246 -16.28 7.63 -11.27
N ASN A 247 -16.10 6.44 -10.69
CA ASN A 247 -16.94 5.96 -9.59
C ASN A 247 -16.68 6.76 -8.31
N GLN A 248 -17.70 7.43 -7.77
CA GLN A 248 -17.59 8.28 -6.58
C GLN A 248 -17.08 7.56 -5.31
N LEU A 249 -17.23 6.24 -5.21
CA LEU A 249 -16.74 5.46 -4.08
C LEU A 249 -15.21 5.42 -4.01
N TYR A 250 -14.55 5.39 -5.17
CA TYR A 250 -13.12 5.14 -5.26
C TYR A 250 -12.42 5.94 -6.37
N SER A 251 -13.00 7.01 -6.91
CA SER A 251 -12.28 7.87 -7.85
C SER A 251 -11.14 8.60 -7.14
N ILE A 252 -9.98 8.71 -7.78
CA ILE A 252 -8.82 9.44 -7.24
C ILE A 252 -8.30 10.49 -8.20
N SER A 253 -7.66 11.49 -7.63
CA SER A 253 -7.03 12.61 -8.32
C SER A 253 -5.79 13.05 -7.54
N THR A 254 -5.05 14.00 -8.08
CA THR A 254 -3.87 14.59 -7.42
C THR A 254 -4.21 15.22 -6.06
N GLU A 255 -5.47 15.61 -5.85
CA GLU A 255 -6.00 16.17 -4.60
C GLU A 255 -6.31 15.12 -3.52
N THR A 256 -6.34 13.82 -3.88
CA THR A 256 -6.59 12.74 -2.92
C THR A 256 -5.45 12.68 -1.90
N ASN A 257 -5.80 12.79 -0.61
CA ASN A 257 -4.85 12.70 0.49
C ASN A 257 -4.48 11.23 0.81
N GLN A 258 -3.46 11.02 1.65
CA GLN A 258 -2.93 9.68 1.93
C GLN A 258 -3.95 8.76 2.63
N THR A 259 -4.64 9.23 3.67
CA THR A 259 -5.66 8.46 4.38
C THR A 259 -6.81 8.05 3.46
N GLU A 260 -7.31 9.00 2.67
CA GLU A 260 -8.38 8.75 1.69
C GLU A 260 -7.93 7.73 0.63
N LEU A 261 -6.68 7.82 0.18
CA LEU A 261 -6.11 6.88 -0.78
C LEU A 261 -5.99 5.46 -0.19
N LEU A 262 -5.58 5.32 1.08
CA LEU A 262 -5.50 4.02 1.76
C LEU A 262 -6.89 3.37 1.89
N ILE A 263 -7.90 4.14 2.30
CA ILE A 263 -9.30 3.68 2.37
C ILE A 263 -9.78 3.21 0.99
N LYS A 264 -9.59 4.03 -0.05
CA LYS A 264 -10.00 3.70 -1.43
C LYS A 264 -9.26 2.49 -1.98
N SER A 265 -8.00 2.30 -1.61
CA SER A 265 -7.21 1.15 -2.01
C SER A 265 -7.75 -0.16 -1.41
N VAL A 266 -8.13 -0.15 -0.12
CA VAL A 266 -8.80 -1.29 0.54
C VAL A 266 -10.19 -1.55 -0.06
N ILE A 267 -10.94 -0.49 -0.37
CA ILE A 267 -12.23 -0.59 -1.08
C ILE A 267 -12.05 -1.34 -2.39
N ILE A 268 -11.11 -0.89 -3.23
CA ILE A 268 -10.87 -1.49 -4.54
C ILE A 268 -10.40 -2.93 -4.39
N HIS A 269 -9.50 -3.24 -3.46
CA HIS A 269 -9.01 -4.61 -3.26
C HIS A 269 -10.13 -5.54 -2.80
N THR A 270 -11.06 -5.04 -1.99
CA THR A 270 -12.27 -5.75 -1.58
C THR A 270 -13.16 -6.05 -2.79
N ILE A 271 -13.48 -5.03 -3.60
CA ILE A 271 -14.27 -5.19 -4.82
C ILE A 271 -13.58 -6.15 -5.80
N ALA A 272 -12.28 -6.01 -5.98
CA ALA A 272 -11.44 -6.84 -6.84
C ALA A 272 -11.55 -8.31 -6.43
N LEU A 273 -11.31 -8.62 -5.16
CA LEU A 273 -11.40 -9.99 -4.64
C LEU A 273 -12.80 -10.58 -4.83
N TYR A 274 -13.84 -9.85 -4.45
CA TYR A 274 -15.20 -10.37 -4.53
C TYR A 274 -15.78 -10.37 -5.95
N SER A 275 -15.15 -9.69 -6.91
CA SER A 275 -15.42 -9.90 -8.35
C SER A 275 -14.77 -11.19 -8.90
N CYS A 276 -13.80 -11.74 -8.18
CA CYS A 276 -13.11 -12.98 -8.55
C CYS A 276 -13.83 -14.25 -8.07
N ILE A 277 -14.58 -14.14 -6.97
CA ILE A 277 -15.33 -15.22 -6.30
C ILE A 277 -16.74 -15.30 -6.88
N ALA A 278 -17.25 -16.49 -7.15
CA ALA A 278 -18.64 -16.64 -7.63
C ALA A 278 -19.65 -16.22 -6.54
N ALA A 279 -20.77 -15.60 -6.93
CA ALA A 279 -21.82 -15.15 -6.00
C ALA A 279 -22.31 -16.27 -5.06
N VAL A 280 -22.53 -17.47 -5.60
CA VAL A 280 -22.94 -18.67 -4.82
C VAL A 280 -21.88 -19.16 -3.83
N GLY A 281 -20.62 -18.75 -4.00
CA GLY A 281 -19.49 -19.20 -3.19
C GLY A 281 -19.22 -18.33 -1.96
N SER A 282 -19.89 -17.18 -1.80
CA SER A 282 -19.74 -16.34 -0.61
C SER A 282 -20.90 -15.34 -0.48
N PRO A 283 -21.52 -15.19 0.72
CA PRO A 283 -22.45 -14.11 1.00
C PRO A 283 -21.93 -12.72 0.63
N LEU A 284 -20.64 -12.46 0.84
CA LEU A 284 -20.01 -11.20 0.47
C LEU A 284 -19.90 -11.03 -1.05
N ALA A 285 -19.59 -12.09 -1.80
CA ALA A 285 -19.58 -12.01 -3.27
C ALA A 285 -20.96 -11.68 -3.83
N ALA A 286 -22.02 -12.22 -3.24
CA ALA A 286 -23.38 -11.93 -3.68
C ALA A 286 -23.88 -10.54 -3.31
N TYR A 287 -23.41 -9.92 -2.22
CA TYR A 287 -23.70 -8.50 -1.98
C TYR A 287 -23.22 -7.60 -3.13
N LEU A 288 -22.09 -7.96 -3.75
CA LEU A 288 -21.51 -7.22 -4.86
C LEU A 288 -22.11 -7.58 -6.23
N GLN A 289 -22.39 -8.87 -6.46
CA GLN A 289 -22.84 -9.40 -7.76
C GLN A 289 -24.35 -9.52 -7.90
N THR A 290 -25.08 -9.39 -6.79
CA THR A 290 -26.55 -9.35 -6.73
C THR A 290 -27.25 -10.50 -7.45
N GLU A 291 -26.62 -11.68 -7.47
CA GLU A 291 -27.28 -12.92 -7.86
C GLU A 291 -28.09 -13.51 -6.69
N ASP A 292 -29.29 -14.00 -7.02
CA ASP A 292 -30.31 -14.53 -6.11
C ASP A 292 -29.73 -15.39 -4.97
N PHE A 293 -29.71 -14.82 -3.76
CA PHE A 293 -29.42 -15.58 -2.55
C PHE A 293 -30.64 -16.43 -2.17
N TYR A 294 -30.80 -17.54 -2.88
CA TYR A 294 -31.82 -18.57 -2.65
C TYR A 294 -33.29 -18.10 -2.78
N GLU A 295 -34.08 -18.87 -3.55
CA GLU A 295 -35.52 -18.95 -3.34
C GLU A 295 -35.76 -19.27 -1.85
N GLY A 296 -36.25 -18.29 -1.09
CA GLY A 296 -36.99 -18.60 0.12
C GLY A 296 -38.11 -19.58 -0.25
N GLN A 297 -38.56 -20.38 0.72
CA GLN A 297 -39.57 -21.45 0.59
C GLN A 297 -40.93 -21.04 -0.05
N TYR A 298 -41.05 -19.79 -0.53
CA TYR A 298 -42.21 -19.14 -1.11
C TYR A 298 -41.95 -18.39 -2.44
N GLY A 299 -40.80 -18.56 -3.10
CA GLY A 299 -40.63 -18.12 -4.52
C GLY A 299 -40.57 -16.60 -4.74
N TYR A 300 -39.93 -15.85 -3.84
CA TYR A 300 -39.68 -14.43 -4.02
C TYR A 300 -38.18 -14.12 -4.02
N LYS A 301 -37.79 -13.19 -4.90
CA LYS A 301 -36.45 -12.61 -5.04
C LYS A 301 -36.20 -11.67 -3.85
N TYR A 302 -35.30 -12.03 -2.93
CA TYR A 302 -34.93 -11.18 -1.79
C TYR A 302 -33.49 -11.43 -1.36
N ILE A 303 -32.71 -10.37 -1.16
CA ILE A 303 -31.51 -10.45 -0.31
C ILE A 303 -31.99 -10.21 1.13
N VAL A 304 -32.38 -11.29 1.80
CA VAL A 304 -32.88 -11.25 3.18
C VAL A 304 -31.74 -10.88 4.14
N GLY A 305 -31.84 -9.74 4.83
CA GLY A 305 -31.18 -9.56 6.13
C GLY A 305 -30.10 -8.48 6.28
N TYR A 306 -30.08 -7.45 5.41
CA TYR A 306 -29.49 -6.16 5.79
C TYR A 306 -30.54 -5.36 6.56
N VAL A 307 -30.18 -4.84 7.73
CA VAL A 307 -31.10 -4.06 8.59
C VAL A 307 -30.59 -2.63 8.60
N TYR A 308 -31.49 -1.66 8.54
CA TYR A 308 -31.10 -0.26 8.65
C TYR A 308 -30.36 -0.03 9.96
N GLU A 309 -29.27 0.70 9.83
CA GLU A 309 -28.27 0.76 10.86
C GLU A 309 -27.82 2.24 10.96
N SER A 310 -28.20 3.01 12.00
CA SER A 310 -27.79 4.44 12.17
C SER A 310 -26.30 4.64 12.56
N VAL A 311 -25.58 5.54 11.85
CA VAL A 311 -24.17 5.88 12.14
C VAL A 311 -23.99 6.46 13.55
N GLU A 312 -24.87 7.37 13.98
CA GLU A 312 -24.80 8.02 15.29
C GLU A 312 -24.87 7.03 16.45
N SER A 313 -25.69 5.99 16.30
CA SER A 313 -25.81 4.92 17.30
C SER A 313 -24.55 4.05 17.41
N ARG A 314 -23.64 4.14 16.44
CA ARG A 314 -22.43 3.32 16.30
C ARG A 314 -21.12 4.05 16.47
N LYS A 315 -21.13 5.26 17.04
CA LYS A 315 -19.89 5.95 17.43
C LYS A 315 -19.18 5.26 18.62
N TYR A 316 -19.86 4.34 19.30
CA TYR A 316 -19.28 3.62 20.43
C TYR A 316 -18.32 2.51 19.96
N ILE A 317 -17.08 2.57 20.46
CA ILE A 317 -16.00 1.65 20.13
C ILE A 317 -16.36 0.17 20.38
N ASN A 318 -17.11 -0.10 21.45
CA ASN A 318 -17.53 -1.45 21.85
C ASN A 318 -18.89 -1.88 21.31
N TYR A 319 -19.47 -1.16 20.35
CA TYR A 319 -20.72 -1.58 19.74
C TYR A 319 -20.50 -2.80 18.83
N TYR A 320 -21.29 -3.84 19.03
CA TYR A 320 -21.37 -5.03 18.18
C TYR A 320 -22.77 -5.63 18.23
N LEU A 321 -23.07 -6.50 17.27
CA LEU A 321 -24.32 -7.26 17.21
C LEU A 321 -24.04 -8.75 17.34
N ARG A 322 -25.05 -9.53 17.77
CA ARG A 322 -25.09 -11.02 17.66
C ARG A 322 -23.85 -11.73 18.22
N ASP A 323 -23.41 -11.31 19.41
CA ASP A 323 -22.28 -11.90 20.17
C ASP A 323 -20.92 -11.90 19.44
N LEU A 324 -20.77 -11.10 18.39
CA LEU A 324 -19.49 -10.90 17.70
C LEU A 324 -18.54 -10.07 18.56
N THR A 325 -17.23 -10.26 18.42
CA THR A 325 -16.28 -9.30 19.00
C THR A 325 -16.42 -7.94 18.30
N PRO A 326 -16.14 -6.80 18.96
CA PRO A 326 -16.16 -5.49 18.32
C PRO A 326 -15.34 -5.45 17.02
N VAL A 327 -14.13 -6.01 17.03
CA VAL A 327 -13.25 -6.07 15.86
C VAL A 327 -13.88 -6.87 14.73
N PHE A 328 -14.40 -8.07 15.01
CA PHE A 328 -15.02 -8.90 13.98
C PHE A 328 -16.25 -8.20 13.37
N TYR A 329 -17.13 -7.66 14.21
CA TYR A 329 -18.29 -6.93 13.74
C TYR A 329 -17.90 -5.78 12.81
N ARG A 330 -16.92 -4.95 13.20
CA ARG A 330 -16.49 -3.78 12.43
C ARG A 330 -15.85 -4.15 11.10
N ILE A 331 -15.01 -5.18 11.05
CA ILE A 331 -14.41 -5.65 9.78
C ILE A 331 -15.51 -6.19 8.86
N LEU A 332 -16.42 -7.02 9.37
CA LEU A 332 -17.49 -7.57 8.55
C LEU A 332 -18.43 -6.47 8.03
N HIS A 333 -18.80 -5.54 8.91
CA HIS A 333 -19.67 -4.41 8.56
C HIS A 333 -19.01 -3.51 7.51
N LEU A 334 -17.72 -3.19 7.66
CA LEU A 334 -16.93 -2.47 6.67
C LEU A 334 -17.00 -3.15 5.29
N LEU A 335 -16.68 -4.46 5.21
CA LEU A 335 -16.70 -5.20 3.95
C LEU A 335 -18.10 -5.23 3.31
N VAL A 336 -19.16 -5.41 4.11
CA VAL A 336 -20.55 -5.40 3.62
C VAL A 336 -20.89 -4.05 2.99
N HIS A 337 -20.57 -2.93 3.65
CA HIS A 337 -20.86 -1.59 3.13
C HIS A 337 -20.09 -1.25 1.87
N ILE A 338 -18.83 -1.70 1.77
CA ILE A 338 -18.04 -1.57 0.55
C ILE A 338 -18.73 -2.27 -0.63
N LEU A 339 -19.17 -3.52 -0.40
CA LEU A 339 -19.72 -4.36 -1.46
C LEU A 339 -21.10 -3.89 -1.90
N ILE A 340 -21.94 -3.43 -0.97
CA ILE A 340 -23.23 -2.81 -1.28
C ILE A 340 -23.04 -1.49 -2.05
N ALA A 341 -22.11 -0.64 -1.61
CA ALA A 341 -21.79 0.62 -2.30
C ALA A 341 -21.26 0.40 -3.73
N ALA A 342 -20.63 -0.75 -3.98
CA ALA A 342 -20.08 -1.11 -5.28
C ALA A 342 -21.03 -1.95 -6.14
N ALA A 343 -22.19 -2.34 -5.62
CA ALA A 343 -23.23 -3.08 -6.35
C ALA A 343 -23.88 -2.18 -7.43
N PRO A 344 -24.51 -2.78 -8.47
CA PRO A 344 -25.23 -2.01 -9.49
C PRO A 344 -26.36 -1.12 -8.93
N ASP A 345 -26.52 0.09 -9.46
CA ASP A 345 -27.50 1.10 -9.00
C ASP A 345 -28.96 0.59 -8.95
N ALA A 346 -29.32 -0.29 -9.89
CA ALA A 346 -30.65 -0.89 -9.97
C ALA A 346 -31.00 -1.69 -8.70
N ASP A 347 -29.99 -2.18 -7.99
CA ASP A 347 -30.16 -3.05 -6.83
C ASP A 347 -30.32 -2.27 -5.53
N TRP A 348 -29.81 -1.03 -5.45
CA TRP A 348 -29.93 -0.19 -4.25
C TRP A 348 -31.40 0.05 -3.86
N GLN A 349 -32.28 0.20 -4.84
CA GLN A 349 -33.70 0.35 -4.57
C GLN A 349 -34.30 -0.91 -3.93
N GLU A 350 -33.89 -2.09 -4.37
CA GLU A 350 -34.36 -3.35 -3.79
C GLU A 350 -33.80 -3.57 -2.37
N PHE A 351 -32.51 -3.28 -2.16
CA PHE A 351 -31.82 -3.41 -0.87
C PHE A 351 -32.38 -2.48 0.21
N PHE A 352 -32.53 -1.19 -0.11
CA PHE A 352 -32.80 -0.17 0.90
C PHE A 352 -34.28 0.20 1.03
N SER A 353 -35.13 -0.15 0.06
CA SER A 353 -36.56 0.20 0.10
C SER A 353 -37.43 -0.83 0.81
N ASN A 354 -36.87 -1.89 1.41
CA ASN A 354 -37.65 -2.93 2.08
C ASN A 354 -38.29 -2.42 3.40
N PRO A 355 -39.62 -2.18 3.46
CA PRO A 355 -40.27 -1.62 4.63
C PRO A 355 -40.39 -2.60 5.81
N GLN A 356 -40.13 -3.90 5.57
CA GLN A 356 -40.14 -4.93 6.61
C GLN A 356 -38.80 -5.01 7.37
N GLN A 357 -37.73 -4.41 6.85
CA GLN A 357 -36.37 -4.48 7.41
C GLN A 357 -35.82 -3.12 7.82
N ASN A 358 -36.27 -2.04 7.17
CA ASN A 358 -35.78 -0.69 7.42
C ASN A 358 -36.93 0.20 7.92
N ASN A 359 -36.76 0.76 9.13
CA ASN A 359 -37.69 1.76 9.67
C ASN A 359 -37.54 3.12 8.97
N GLU A 360 -36.47 3.30 8.19
CA GLU A 360 -36.13 4.53 7.48
C GLU A 360 -35.81 4.23 6.01
N ILE A 361 -36.30 5.07 5.10
CA ILE A 361 -35.97 5.00 3.68
C ILE A 361 -34.61 5.69 3.48
N ILE A 362 -33.62 4.94 3.00
CA ILE A 362 -32.31 5.51 2.66
C ILE A 362 -32.39 6.17 1.29
N GLN A 363 -32.38 7.51 1.27
CA GLN A 363 -32.51 8.29 0.04
C GLN A 363 -31.21 8.35 -0.78
N GLU A 364 -30.05 8.31 -0.09
CA GLU A 364 -28.73 8.36 -0.72
C GLU A 364 -27.89 7.14 -0.27
N PRO A 365 -28.10 5.97 -0.90
CA PRO A 365 -27.41 4.71 -0.55
C PRO A 365 -25.89 4.80 -0.51
N LEU A 366 -25.29 5.47 -1.51
CA LEU A 366 -23.84 5.63 -1.57
C LEU A 366 -23.31 6.43 -0.39
N VAL A 367 -23.93 7.58 -0.10
CA VAL A 367 -23.56 8.45 1.02
C VAL A 367 -23.73 7.72 2.35
N TYR A 368 -24.79 6.91 2.47
CA TYR A 368 -25.03 6.07 3.63
C TYR A 368 -23.89 5.06 3.83
N CYS A 369 -23.52 4.30 2.81
CA CYS A 369 -22.42 3.33 2.89
C CYS A 369 -21.07 4.01 3.15
N GLN A 370 -20.77 5.13 2.50
CA GLN A 370 -19.53 5.89 2.70
C GLN A 370 -19.36 6.32 4.16
N ARG A 371 -20.41 6.85 4.78
CA ARG A 371 -20.37 7.22 6.21
C ARG A 371 -20.12 6.03 7.12
N HIS A 372 -20.66 4.86 6.78
CA HIS A 372 -20.38 3.64 7.54
C HIS A 372 -18.94 3.16 7.37
N ILE A 373 -18.42 3.19 6.14
CA ILE A 373 -17.02 2.86 5.84
C ILE A 373 -16.07 3.74 6.63
N GLU A 374 -16.26 5.07 6.60
CA GLU A 374 -15.45 6.03 7.34
C GLU A 374 -15.53 5.80 8.86
N ASN A 375 -16.74 5.59 9.39
CA ASN A 375 -16.94 5.33 10.81
C ASN A 375 -16.29 4.02 11.27
N ASP A 376 -16.42 2.94 10.50
CA ASP A 376 -15.80 1.66 10.85
C ASP A 376 -14.28 1.73 10.75
N TRP A 377 -13.74 2.42 9.75
CA TRP A 377 -12.30 2.67 9.64
C TRP A 377 -11.76 3.39 10.89
N GLN A 378 -12.38 4.50 11.29
CA GLN A 378 -11.99 5.25 12.49
C GLN A 378 -12.09 4.41 13.78
N ILE A 379 -13.09 3.56 13.89
CA ILE A 379 -13.24 2.71 15.07
C ILE A 379 -12.22 1.57 15.06
N LEU A 380 -11.89 1.03 13.89
CA LEU A 380 -10.90 -0.02 13.75
C LEU A 380 -9.48 0.48 14.08
N THR A 381 -9.10 1.69 13.69
CA THR A 381 -7.80 2.27 14.09
C THR A 381 -7.69 2.38 15.61
N HIS A 382 -8.78 2.76 16.30
CA HIS A 382 -8.83 2.78 17.75
C HIS A 382 -8.86 1.39 18.40
N LEU A 383 -9.57 0.41 17.82
CA LEU A 383 -9.65 -0.96 18.35
C LEU A 383 -8.32 -1.69 18.23
N PHE A 384 -7.58 -1.45 17.14
CA PHE A 384 -6.26 -2.04 16.89
C PHE A 384 -5.09 -1.25 17.47
N ASP A 385 -5.33 -0.04 17.98
CA ASP A 385 -4.29 0.89 18.46
C ASP A 385 -3.22 1.14 17.39
N CYS A 386 -3.66 1.51 16.18
CA CYS A 386 -2.78 1.66 15.02
C CYS A 386 -3.14 2.86 14.13
N ASP A 387 -2.24 3.20 13.20
CA ASP A 387 -2.48 4.19 12.15
C ASP A 387 -3.21 3.59 10.93
N ASP A 388 -3.55 4.46 9.96
CA ASP A 388 -4.26 4.08 8.73
C ASP A 388 -3.50 3.06 7.89
N GLU A 389 -2.16 3.15 7.86
CA GLU A 389 -1.33 2.27 7.05
C GLU A 389 -1.28 0.86 7.63
N ILE A 390 -1.09 0.75 8.94
CA ILE A 390 -1.11 -0.54 9.66
C ILE A 390 -2.50 -1.18 9.57
N LEU A 391 -3.58 -0.40 9.67
CA LEU A 391 -4.94 -0.91 9.47
C LEU A 391 -5.13 -1.42 8.04
N ALA A 392 -4.68 -0.68 7.02
CA ALA A 392 -4.75 -1.12 5.64
C ALA A 392 -4.03 -2.46 5.44
N PHE A 393 -2.82 -2.62 5.98
CA PHE A 393 -2.09 -3.90 5.94
C PHE A 393 -2.82 -5.06 6.60
N ALA A 394 -3.42 -4.83 7.78
CA ALA A 394 -4.21 -5.85 8.45
C ALA A 394 -5.39 -6.31 7.57
N LEU A 395 -6.09 -5.36 6.93
CA LEU A 395 -7.20 -5.65 6.01
C LEU A 395 -6.72 -6.36 4.74
N TYR A 396 -5.59 -5.98 4.15
CA TYR A 396 -5.00 -6.71 3.02
C TYR A 396 -4.63 -8.14 3.38
N SER A 397 -4.09 -8.37 4.58
CA SER A 397 -3.77 -9.71 5.07
C SER A 397 -5.01 -10.60 5.18
N ILE A 398 -6.13 -10.03 5.64
CA ILE A 398 -7.43 -10.70 5.72
C ILE A 398 -7.93 -11.04 4.30
N LEU A 399 -7.94 -10.06 3.39
CA LEU A 399 -8.37 -10.24 1.99
C LEU A 399 -7.51 -11.28 1.27
N HIS A 400 -6.19 -11.28 1.49
CA HIS A 400 -5.29 -12.29 0.96
C HIS A 400 -5.64 -13.69 1.48
N SER A 401 -5.89 -13.83 2.79
CA SER A 401 -6.27 -15.11 3.39
C SER A 401 -7.58 -15.66 2.80
N ILE A 402 -8.56 -14.79 2.56
CA ILE A 402 -9.82 -15.14 1.88
C ILE A 402 -9.56 -15.59 0.44
N SER A 403 -8.63 -14.93 -0.28
CA SER A 403 -8.32 -15.28 -1.67
C SER A 403 -7.67 -16.66 -1.83
N LYS A 404 -6.89 -17.12 -0.83
CA LYS A 404 -6.25 -18.45 -0.86
C LYS A 404 -7.25 -19.57 -0.58
N ASN A 405 -8.20 -19.34 0.33
CA ASN A 405 -9.21 -20.32 0.70
C ASN A 405 -10.58 -19.63 0.89
N PRO A 406 -11.37 -19.40 -0.16
CA PRO A 406 -12.69 -18.78 -0.03
C PRO A 406 -13.65 -19.62 0.83
N ASN A 407 -14.46 -18.96 1.66
CA ASN A 407 -15.42 -19.64 2.53
C ASN A 407 -16.74 -19.92 1.79
N GLU A 408 -16.92 -21.17 1.36
CA GLU A 408 -18.09 -21.65 0.60
C GLU A 408 -19.32 -22.00 1.46
N ALA A 409 -19.34 -21.64 2.76
CA ALA A 409 -20.48 -21.95 3.60
C ALA A 409 -21.74 -21.16 3.18
N LEU A 410 -22.81 -21.89 2.85
CA LEU A 410 -24.08 -21.33 2.37
C LEU A 410 -24.98 -20.79 3.50
N ILE A 411 -24.79 -21.26 4.74
CA ILE A 411 -25.57 -20.83 5.90
C ILE A 411 -24.84 -19.70 6.61
N ARG A 412 -25.49 -18.54 6.77
CA ARG A 412 -24.92 -17.32 7.37
C ARG A 412 -24.16 -17.56 8.67
N LEU A 413 -24.77 -18.21 9.67
CA LEU A 413 -24.10 -18.43 10.96
C LEU A 413 -22.85 -19.30 10.84
N ALA A 414 -22.92 -20.36 10.01
CA ALA A 414 -21.76 -21.22 9.76
C ALA A 414 -20.67 -20.48 8.98
N TRP A 415 -21.08 -19.60 8.06
CA TRP A 415 -20.19 -18.74 7.31
C TRP A 415 -19.50 -17.73 8.22
N GLU A 416 -20.24 -16.99 9.05
CA GLU A 416 -19.71 -16.00 10.00
C GLU A 416 -18.72 -16.65 10.98
N ASN A 417 -19.03 -17.84 11.50
CA ASN A 417 -18.13 -18.58 12.39
C ASN A 417 -16.82 -18.98 11.69
N LYS A 418 -16.88 -19.52 10.48
CA LYS A 418 -15.67 -19.86 9.71
C LYS A 418 -14.87 -18.63 9.31
N PHE A 419 -15.56 -17.55 8.93
CA PHE A 419 -14.95 -16.29 8.56
C PHE A 419 -14.16 -15.71 9.74
N PHE A 420 -14.78 -15.69 10.92
CA PHE A 420 -14.09 -15.29 12.15
C PHE A 420 -12.90 -16.19 12.45
N GLN A 421 -13.10 -17.51 12.50
CA GLN A 421 -12.06 -18.45 12.92
C GLN A 421 -10.84 -18.48 11.99
N TYR A 422 -11.06 -18.39 10.67
CA TYR A 422 -9.97 -18.56 9.70
C TYR A 422 -9.33 -17.25 9.25
N TYR A 423 -10.06 -16.14 9.25
CA TYR A 423 -9.54 -14.89 8.69
C TYR A 423 -9.37 -13.79 9.72
N ILE A 424 -10.25 -13.69 10.73
CA ILE A 424 -10.23 -12.57 11.68
C ILE A 424 -9.44 -12.91 12.94
N ASN A 425 -9.81 -13.99 13.64
CA ASN A 425 -9.18 -14.39 14.91
C ASN A 425 -7.65 -14.53 14.84
N PRO A 426 -7.04 -15.08 13.76
CA PRO A 426 -5.58 -15.13 13.65
C PRO A 426 -4.91 -13.75 13.59
N LYS A 427 -5.66 -12.70 13.22
CA LYS A 427 -5.18 -11.34 13.03
C LYS A 427 -5.57 -10.39 14.16
N ASP A 428 -6.68 -10.69 14.85
CA ASP A 428 -7.21 -9.96 16.01
C ASP A 428 -6.26 -10.00 17.22
N VAL A 429 -5.51 -11.10 17.39
CA VAL A 429 -4.64 -11.29 18.56
C VAL A 429 -3.39 -10.39 18.53
N ASN A 430 -2.92 -9.92 17.36
CA ASN A 430 -1.83 -8.96 17.23
C ASN A 430 -1.76 -8.36 15.81
N ALA A 431 -2.35 -7.18 15.61
CA ALA A 431 -2.33 -6.48 14.32
C ALA A 431 -0.92 -6.08 13.87
N HIS A 432 -0.06 -5.64 14.80
CA HIS A 432 1.32 -5.29 14.47
C HIS A 432 2.11 -6.49 13.96
N CYS A 433 2.07 -7.65 14.65
CA CYS A 433 2.74 -8.86 14.16
C CYS A 433 2.15 -9.33 12.82
N THR A 434 0.83 -9.27 12.67
CA THR A 434 0.16 -9.59 11.39
C THR A 434 0.67 -8.73 10.25
N THR A 435 0.81 -7.43 10.49
CA THR A 435 1.29 -6.47 9.51
C THR A 435 2.75 -6.73 9.19
N THR A 436 3.61 -6.96 10.19
CA THR A 436 5.03 -7.31 9.97
C THR A 436 5.18 -8.60 9.16
N ASP A 437 4.40 -9.65 9.46
CA ASP A 437 4.46 -10.91 8.73
C ASP A 437 3.98 -10.77 7.28
N PHE A 438 2.91 -10.01 7.07
CA PHE A 438 2.37 -9.76 5.74
C PHE A 438 3.28 -8.85 4.90
N GLN A 439 3.85 -7.81 5.52
CA GLN A 439 4.89 -6.98 4.92
C GLN A 439 6.09 -7.83 4.53
N LYS A 440 6.57 -8.72 5.41
CA LYS A 440 7.65 -9.65 5.10
C LYS A 440 7.30 -10.56 3.92
N MET A 441 6.09 -11.10 3.87
CA MET A 441 5.64 -11.94 2.75
C MET A 441 5.62 -11.19 1.40
N ILE A 442 5.21 -9.92 1.40
CA ILE A 442 5.24 -9.05 0.21
C ILE A 442 6.69 -8.72 -0.16
N LYS A 443 7.53 -8.40 0.84
CA LYS A 443 8.92 -7.96 0.68
C LYS A 443 9.90 -9.07 0.31
N ASP A 444 9.71 -10.31 0.79
CA ASP A 444 10.57 -11.46 0.47
C ASP A 444 10.51 -11.84 -1.03
N SER A 445 9.57 -11.26 -1.80
CA SER A 445 9.44 -11.47 -3.24
C SER A 445 10.28 -10.52 -4.12
N GLN A 446 10.91 -9.46 -3.58
CA GLN A 446 11.74 -8.51 -4.35
C GLN A 446 12.84 -7.80 -3.53
N ARG A 447 13.91 -7.39 -4.24
CA ARG A 447 14.80 -6.29 -3.84
C ARG A 447 14.31 -5.02 -4.55
N THR A 448 13.40 -4.31 -3.91
CA THR A 448 12.92 -2.99 -4.33
C THR A 448 13.78 -1.90 -3.67
N LEU A 449 13.89 -0.71 -4.29
CA LEU A 449 14.51 0.45 -3.62
C LEU A 449 13.80 0.72 -2.27
N GLU A 450 12.48 0.53 -2.23
CA GLU A 450 11.68 0.60 -1.01
C GLU A 450 12.11 -0.43 0.07
N SER A 451 12.43 -1.67 -0.32
CA SER A 451 12.90 -2.71 0.59
C SER A 451 14.31 -2.42 1.12
N GLU A 452 15.14 -1.78 0.29
CA GLU A 452 16.49 -1.33 0.62
C GLU A 452 16.45 -0.14 1.59
N ILE A 453 15.55 0.82 1.35
CA ILE A 453 15.32 1.98 2.22
C ILE A 453 14.76 1.52 3.56
N ASN A 454 13.78 0.60 3.59
CA ASN A 454 13.14 0.14 4.82
C ASN A 454 13.98 -0.83 5.67
N GLU A 455 15.27 -1.01 5.36
CA GLU A 455 16.23 -1.88 6.08
C GLU A 455 15.72 -3.31 6.36
N THR A 456 14.79 -3.83 5.54
CA THR A 456 14.26 -5.20 5.69
C THR A 456 15.16 -6.27 5.07
N LEU A 457 16.28 -5.88 4.47
CA LEU A 457 17.25 -6.80 3.88
C LEU A 457 18.28 -7.24 4.92
N ASP A 458 18.36 -8.56 5.15
CA ASP A 458 19.51 -9.15 5.83
C ASP A 458 20.77 -8.90 5.00
N ILE A 459 21.76 -8.21 5.59
CA ILE A 459 23.11 -8.06 5.04
C ILE A 459 23.78 -9.44 5.04
N ASN A 460 23.50 -10.22 4.00
CA ASN A 460 24.00 -11.57 3.81
C ASN A 460 25.14 -11.60 2.79
N GLU A 461 25.79 -12.76 2.63
CA GLU A 461 26.91 -12.95 1.70
C GLU A 461 26.54 -12.56 0.25
N LYS A 462 25.26 -12.67 -0.13
CA LYS A 462 24.76 -12.26 -1.45
C LYS A 462 24.74 -10.72 -1.59
N TYR A 463 24.28 -9.99 -0.57
CA TYR A 463 24.36 -8.52 -0.55
C TYR A 463 25.81 -8.03 -0.65
N GLN A 464 26.74 -8.69 0.03
CA GLN A 464 28.17 -8.36 -0.09
C GLN A 464 28.73 -8.66 -1.49
N TYR A 465 28.25 -9.74 -2.13
CA TYR A 465 28.68 -10.13 -3.48
C TYR A 465 28.18 -9.17 -4.56
N ASP A 466 26.93 -8.71 -4.47
CA ASP A 466 26.32 -7.83 -5.49
C ASP A 466 26.92 -6.41 -5.51
N PHE A 467 27.62 -6.03 -4.44
CA PHE A 467 28.28 -4.72 -4.29
C PHE A 467 29.78 -4.84 -4.01
N HIS A 468 30.39 -5.99 -4.31
CA HIS A 468 31.84 -6.17 -4.28
C HIS A 468 32.48 -5.46 -5.50
N PRO A 469 33.61 -4.75 -5.37
CA PRO A 469 34.28 -4.08 -6.49
C PRO A 469 34.74 -5.01 -7.62
#